data_AF-A0A954M8P9-F1
#
_entry.id   AF-A0A954M8P9-F1
#
_cell.length_a   1.000
_cell.length_b   1.000
_cell.length_c   1.000
_cell.angle_alpha   90.00
_cell.angle_beta   90.00
_cell.angle_gamma   90.00
#
_symmetry.space_group_name_H-M   'P 1'
#
loop_
_entity.id
_entity.type
_entity.pdbx_description
1 polymer ?
#
loop_
_entity_poly.entity_id
_entity_poly.type
_entity_poly.pdbx_seq_one_letter_code
_entity_poly.pdbx_strand_id
1 'polypeptide(L)'
;MLTPLEQAVVDAILEKPGEPFDAIRQQLAHATITHREITGVGFFVHYALPADAPVRRDLLDVTIGDVGAAFPGLQHGAGFLLFIRDGAVCMLEGYTYDEPWPACTDDFTLHRQLTS
;
A
#
# COMPACT_ATOMS: atom_id res chain seq x y z
N MET A 1 -10.42 9.14 1.81
CA MET A 1 -9.64 9.32 0.56
C MET A 1 -8.17 9.08 0.88
N LEU A 2 -7.42 8.53 -0.08
CA LEU A 2 -5.98 8.32 0.05
C LEU A 2 -5.22 9.65 -0.06
N THR A 3 -4.06 9.73 0.60
CA THR A 3 -3.10 10.83 0.37
C THR A 3 -2.40 10.65 -0.98
N PRO A 4 -1.74 11.69 -1.54
CA PRO A 4 -0.98 11.55 -2.78
C PRO A 4 0.07 10.44 -2.75
N LEU A 5 0.78 10.28 -1.62
CA LEU A 5 1.73 9.18 -1.42
C LEU A 5 1.03 7.82 -1.42
N GLU A 6 -0.01 7.65 -0.60
CA GLU A 6 -0.73 6.39 -0.47
C GLU A 6 -1.28 5.93 -1.84
N GLN A 7 -1.84 6.87 -2.61
CA GLN A 7 -2.34 6.61 -3.97
C GLN A 7 -1.21 6.20 -4.93
N ALA A 8 -0.12 6.97 -4.97
CA ALA A 8 1.01 6.69 -5.87
C ALA A 8 1.67 5.32 -5.58
N VAL A 9 1.79 4.97 -4.30
CA VAL A 9 2.32 3.67 -3.87
C VAL A 9 1.39 2.53 -4.29
N VAL A 10 0.09 2.65 -4.06
CA VAL A 10 -0.90 1.65 -4.48
C VAL A 10 -0.85 1.44 -6.00
N ASP A 11 -0.83 2.53 -6.76
CA ASP A 11 -0.79 2.47 -8.22
C ASP A 11 0.48 1.79 -8.71
N ALA A 12 1.63 2.11 -8.09
CA ALA A 12 2.89 1.45 -8.39
C ALA A 12 2.85 -0.05 -8.04
N ILE A 13 2.37 -0.45 -6.86
CA ILE A 13 2.26 -1.86 -6.46
C ILE A 13 1.41 -2.66 -7.47
N LEU A 14 0.37 -2.04 -8.02
CA LEU A 14 -0.60 -2.68 -8.93
C LEU A 14 -0.32 -2.42 -10.42
N GLU A 15 0.85 -1.89 -10.77
CA GLU A 15 1.29 -1.59 -12.14
C GLU A 15 1.67 -2.88 -12.92
N LYS A 16 0.79 -3.86 -12.94
CA LYS A 16 0.92 -5.12 -13.70
C LYS A 16 -0.45 -5.45 -14.30
N PRO A 17 -0.58 -5.62 -15.62
CA PRO A 17 -1.89 -5.91 -16.22
C PRO A 17 -2.38 -7.33 -15.88
N GLY A 18 -3.69 -7.52 -15.87
CA GLY A 18 -4.30 -8.84 -15.71
C GLY A 18 -4.59 -9.21 -14.26
N GLU A 19 -5.17 -10.40 -14.08
CA GLU A 19 -5.49 -10.93 -12.76
C GLU A 19 -4.22 -11.37 -12.00
N PRO A 20 -4.15 -11.20 -10.66
CA PRO A 20 -5.20 -10.65 -9.79
C PRO A 20 -5.21 -9.11 -9.67
N PHE A 21 -4.29 -8.39 -10.32
CA PHE A 21 -4.09 -6.95 -10.13
C PHE A 21 -5.30 -6.12 -10.58
N ASP A 22 -5.98 -6.54 -11.66
CA ASP A 22 -7.19 -5.89 -12.15
C ASP A 22 -8.33 -5.93 -11.11
N ALA A 23 -8.57 -7.08 -10.49
CA ALA A 23 -9.55 -7.21 -9.41
C ALA A 23 -9.18 -6.37 -8.18
N ILE A 24 -7.91 -6.34 -7.79
CA ILE A 24 -7.46 -5.54 -6.63
C ILE A 24 -7.66 -4.03 -6.88
N ARG A 25 -7.39 -3.55 -8.10
CA ARG A 25 -7.68 -2.14 -8.46
C ARG A 25 -9.16 -1.82 -8.37
N GLN A 26 -10.04 -2.73 -8.82
CA GLN A 26 -11.49 -2.56 -8.67
C GLN A 26 -11.91 -2.52 -7.20
N GLN A 27 -11.37 -3.41 -6.36
CA GLN A 27 -11.63 -3.39 -4.92
C GLN A 27 -11.25 -2.05 -4.29
N LEU A 28 -10.05 -1.54 -4.57
CA LEU A 28 -9.58 -0.26 -4.02
C LEU A 28 -10.40 0.93 -4.49
N ALA A 29 -10.96 0.91 -5.71
CA ALA A 29 -11.86 1.94 -6.20
C ALA A 29 -13.19 2.03 -5.40
N HIS A 30 -13.59 0.94 -4.75
CA HIS A 30 -14.80 0.86 -3.91
C HIS A 30 -14.49 0.80 -2.40
N ALA A 31 -13.21 0.70 -2.03
CA ALA A 31 -12.79 0.59 -0.65
C ALA A 31 -13.02 1.89 0.12
N THR A 32 -13.41 1.73 1.38
CA THR A 32 -13.45 2.83 2.36
C THR A 32 -12.30 2.66 3.33
N ILE A 33 -11.72 3.79 3.77
CA ILE A 33 -10.69 3.78 4.80
C ILE A 33 -11.39 3.80 6.15
N THR A 34 -11.20 2.74 6.93
CA THR A 34 -11.84 2.58 8.25
C THR A 34 -10.96 3.12 9.37
N HIS A 35 -9.64 2.98 9.23
CA HIS A 35 -8.69 3.38 10.26
C HIS A 35 -7.34 3.78 9.65
N ARG A 36 -6.67 4.73 10.31
CA ARG A 36 -5.27 5.06 10.09
C ARG A 36 -4.53 5.06 11.41
N GLU A 37 -3.40 4.40 11.43
CA GLU A 37 -2.50 4.36 12.58
C GLU A 37 -1.13 4.91 12.15
N ILE A 38 -0.51 5.75 12.99
CA ILE A 38 0.86 6.26 12.81
C ILE A 38 1.66 5.79 14.02
N THR A 39 2.73 5.04 13.79
CA THR A 39 3.52 4.40 14.85
C THR A 39 4.81 5.14 15.18
N GLY A 40 5.09 6.24 14.47
CA GLY A 40 6.32 7.03 14.57
C GLY A 40 7.42 6.58 13.59
N VAL A 41 7.43 5.31 13.17
CA VAL A 41 8.34 4.75 12.14
C VAL A 41 7.58 4.27 10.89
N GLY A 42 6.29 4.57 10.82
CA GLY A 42 5.44 4.08 9.76
C GLY A 42 3.99 4.44 9.98
N PHE A 43 3.16 3.86 9.13
CA PHE A 43 1.72 3.97 9.21
C PHE A 43 1.03 2.70 8.70
N PHE A 44 -0.23 2.56 9.11
CA PHE A 44 -1.17 1.60 8.55
C PHE A 44 -2.42 2.31 8.05
N VAL A 45 -2.91 1.91 6.88
CA VAL A 45 -4.22 2.31 6.33
C VAL A 45 -5.05 1.05 6.19
N HIS A 46 -6.15 0.96 6.94
CA HIS A 46 -7.07 -0.16 6.87
C HIS A 46 -8.23 0.12 5.91
N TYR A 47 -8.54 -0.88 5.09
CA TYR A 47 -9.60 -0.83 4.11
C TYR A 47 -10.78 -1.70 4.54
N ALA A 48 -12.00 -1.23 4.23
CA ALA A 48 -13.18 -2.07 4.20
C ALA A 48 -13.83 -1.98 2.82
N LEU A 49 -14.19 -3.15 2.29
CA LEU A 49 -14.95 -3.27 1.06
C LEU A 49 -16.45 -3.36 1.37
N PRO A 50 -17.31 -2.82 0.49
CA PRO A 50 -18.74 -3.06 0.60
C PRO A 50 -19.04 -4.55 0.39
N ALA A 51 -20.17 -5.02 0.95
CA ALA A 51 -20.49 -6.45 0.98
C ALA A 51 -20.68 -7.10 -0.40
N ASP A 52 -20.99 -6.29 -1.42
CA ASP A 52 -21.18 -6.65 -2.82
C ASP A 52 -19.91 -6.46 -3.67
N ALA A 53 -18.79 -6.03 -3.07
CA ALA A 53 -17.54 -5.88 -3.79
C ALA A 53 -17.04 -7.22 -4.36
N PRO A 54 -16.42 -7.23 -5.56
CA PRO A 54 -15.82 -8.43 -6.12
C PRO A 54 -14.61 -8.87 -5.28
N VAL A 55 -14.76 -9.94 -4.50
CA VAL A 55 -13.68 -10.56 -3.73
C VAL A 55 -13.14 -11.78 -4.49
N ARG A 56 -11.82 -11.88 -4.61
CA ARG A 56 -11.13 -13.02 -5.25
C ARG A 56 -10.82 -14.10 -4.24
N ARG A 57 -11.85 -14.79 -3.74
CA ARG A 57 -11.71 -15.81 -2.67
C ARG A 57 -10.80 -16.99 -3.05
N ASP A 58 -10.50 -17.15 -4.34
CA ASP A 58 -9.54 -18.10 -4.87
C ASP A 58 -8.07 -17.63 -4.75
N LEU A 59 -7.85 -16.34 -4.50
CA LEU A 59 -6.54 -15.78 -4.26
C LEU A 59 -6.10 -16.09 -2.83
N LEU A 60 -4.95 -16.77 -2.71
CA LEU A 60 -4.29 -16.98 -1.42
C LEU A 60 -3.88 -15.65 -0.80
N ASP A 61 -3.77 -15.64 0.53
CA ASP A 61 -3.20 -14.51 1.26
C ASP A 61 -1.84 -14.12 0.67
N VAL A 62 -1.76 -12.87 0.22
CA VAL A 62 -0.56 -12.35 -0.44
C VAL A 62 -0.19 -10.99 0.15
N THR A 63 1.10 -10.76 0.27
CA THR A 63 1.66 -9.46 0.67
C THR A 63 2.59 -9.02 -0.45
N ILE A 64 2.31 -7.87 -1.04
CA ILE A 64 3.09 -7.34 -2.15
C ILE A 64 3.94 -6.19 -1.62
N GLY A 65 5.26 -6.30 -1.79
CA GLY A 65 6.25 -5.40 -1.19
C GLY A 65 7.41 -5.07 -2.11
N ASP A 66 7.13 -4.75 -3.37
CA ASP A 66 8.14 -4.46 -4.41
C ASP A 66 8.29 -2.96 -4.70
N VAL A 67 7.72 -2.09 -3.85
CA VAL A 67 7.76 -0.63 -3.99
C VAL A 67 8.36 0.02 -2.74
N GLY A 68 9.31 0.93 -2.97
CA GLY A 68 9.85 1.83 -1.97
C GLY A 68 9.78 3.29 -2.42
N ALA A 69 10.08 4.20 -1.51
CA ALA A 69 10.18 5.63 -1.81
C ALA A 69 11.40 6.26 -1.14
N ALA A 70 12.07 7.15 -1.86
CA ALA A 70 13.04 8.06 -1.28
C ALA A 70 12.31 9.34 -0.86
N PHE A 71 12.63 9.86 0.34
CA PHE A 71 12.13 11.12 0.86
C PHE A 71 13.29 12.04 1.21
N PRO A 72 13.15 13.37 1.04
CA PRO A 72 14.11 14.31 1.61
C PRO A 72 14.22 14.10 3.13
N GLY A 73 15.45 13.87 3.60
CA GLY A 73 15.74 13.70 5.03
C GLY A 73 15.66 12.27 5.57
N LEU A 74 15.28 11.28 4.75
CA LEU A 74 15.48 9.87 5.09
C LEU A 74 16.73 9.33 4.40
N GLN A 75 17.62 8.71 5.17
CA GLN A 75 18.84 8.09 4.70
C GLN A 75 18.56 6.81 3.92
N HIS A 76 17.62 6.00 4.40
CA HIS A 76 17.30 4.69 3.84
C HIS A 76 15.98 4.66 3.06
N GLY A 77 15.21 5.76 3.10
CA GLY A 77 13.90 5.85 2.50
C GLY A 77 12.84 5.04 3.26
N ALA A 78 11.78 4.66 2.57
CA ALA A 78 10.68 3.87 3.10
C ALA A 78 10.33 2.70 2.18
N GLY A 79 9.84 1.62 2.77
CA GLY A 79 9.20 0.50 2.08
C GLY A 79 7.68 0.52 2.27
N PHE A 80 6.97 -0.19 1.40
CA PHE A 80 5.53 -0.31 1.46
C PHE A 80 5.07 -1.74 1.22
N LEU A 81 4.03 -2.15 1.94
CA LEU A 81 3.41 -3.47 1.80
C LEU A 81 1.90 -3.31 1.58
N LEU A 82 1.37 -3.97 0.55
CA LEU A 82 -0.07 -4.11 0.35
C LEU A 82 -0.50 -5.52 0.74
N PHE A 83 -1.44 -5.60 1.67
CA PHE A 83 -1.96 -6.85 2.21
C PHE A 83 -3.30 -7.20 1.55
N ILE A 84 -3.35 -8.41 1.01
CA ILE A 84 -4.57 -9.03 0.49
C ILE A 84 -4.83 -10.29 1.33
N ARG A 85 -5.99 -10.34 1.98
CA ARG A 85 -6.41 -11.43 2.88
C ARG A 85 -7.80 -11.91 2.52
N ASP A 86 -8.00 -13.22 2.49
CA ASP A 86 -9.25 -13.85 2.07
C ASP A 86 -9.77 -13.34 0.70
N GLY A 87 -8.83 -12.99 -0.20
CA GLY A 87 -9.14 -12.45 -1.52
C GLY A 87 -9.53 -10.96 -1.58
N ALA A 88 -9.39 -10.23 -0.47
CA ALA A 88 -9.74 -8.82 -0.35
C ALA A 88 -8.52 -7.99 0.08
N VAL A 89 -8.33 -6.82 -0.55
CA VAL A 89 -7.40 -5.80 -0.06
C VAL A 89 -7.84 -5.32 1.32
N CYS A 90 -6.94 -5.39 2.30
CA CYS A 90 -7.29 -5.09 3.69
C CYS A 90 -6.41 -4.02 4.33
N MET A 91 -5.15 -3.87 3.91
CA MET A 91 -4.23 -2.92 4.55
C MET A 91 -3.11 -2.47 3.62
N LEU A 92 -2.74 -1.19 3.71
CA LEU A 92 -1.48 -0.65 3.23
C LEU A 92 -0.61 -0.29 4.44
N GLU A 93 0.62 -0.76 4.45
CA GLU A 93 1.64 -0.39 5.43
C GLU A 93 2.75 0.41 4.73
N GLY A 94 3.20 1.48 5.38
CA GLY A 94 4.44 2.18 5.04
C GLY A 94 5.37 2.16 6.24
N TYR A 95 6.65 1.88 6.04
CA TYR A 95 7.63 1.78 7.10
C TYR A 95 8.98 2.39 6.68
N THR A 96 9.70 2.96 7.63
CA THR A 96 11.09 3.43 7.48
C THR A 96 12.07 2.44 8.11
N TYR A 97 13.37 2.60 7.81
CA TYR A 97 14.43 1.72 8.32
C TYR A 97 15.22 2.43 9.42
N ASP A 98 14.90 2.14 10.68
CA ASP A 98 15.54 2.76 11.86
C ASP A 98 15.50 4.30 11.90
N GLU A 99 14.54 4.89 11.19
CA GLU A 99 14.32 6.33 11.08
C GLU A 99 12.86 6.67 11.43
N PRO A 100 12.54 7.87 11.92
CA PRO A 100 11.16 8.28 12.10
C PRO A 100 10.46 8.48 10.74
N TRP A 101 9.17 8.21 10.69
CA TRP A 101 8.35 8.54 9.52
C TRP A 101 8.36 10.05 9.28
N PRO A 102 8.52 10.52 8.03
CA PRO A 102 8.62 11.94 7.74
C PRO A 102 7.31 12.66 8.07
N ALA A 103 7.43 13.85 8.66
CA ALA A 103 6.28 14.69 9.02
C ALA A 103 5.51 15.21 7.80
N CYS A 104 6.15 15.23 6.63
CA CYS A 104 5.58 15.63 5.35
C CYS A 104 5.94 14.59 4.28
N THR A 105 4.95 14.24 3.45
CA THR A 105 5.10 13.24 2.37
C THR A 105 4.77 13.84 1.00
N ASP A 106 4.90 15.16 0.84
CA ASP A 106 4.55 15.85 -0.41
C ASP A 106 5.65 15.68 -1.48
N ASP A 107 6.91 15.49 -1.04
CA ASP A 107 8.08 15.27 -1.89
C ASP A 107 8.61 13.86 -1.71
N PHE A 108 8.49 13.02 -2.75
CA PHE A 108 9.02 11.66 -2.76
C PHE A 108 9.38 11.19 -4.16
N THR A 109 10.20 10.14 -4.25
CA THR A 109 10.48 9.44 -5.51
C THR A 109 10.31 7.95 -5.34
N LEU A 110 9.34 7.36 -6.05
CA LEU A 110 9.09 5.92 -6.03
C LEU A 110 10.18 5.16 -6.78
N HIS A 111 10.49 3.96 -6.29
CA HIS A 111 11.40 3.03 -6.93
C HIS A 111 10.96 1.59 -6.67
N ARG A 112 11.37 0.67 -7.55
CA ARG A 112 11.16 -0.76 -7.35
C ARG A 112 12.21 -1.32 -6.41
N GLN A 113 11.78 -2.07 -5.40
CA GLN A 113 12.67 -2.83 -4.54
C GLN A 113 12.85 -4.22 -5.12
N LEU A 114 14.11 -4.65 -5.26
CA LEU A 114 14.42 -6.03 -5.60
C LEU A 114 14.20 -6.87 -4.35
N THR A 115 13.08 -7.59 -4.29
CA THR A 115 12.88 -8.62 -3.27
C THR A 115 13.92 -9.72 -3.49
N SER A 116 14.83 -9.88 -2.53
CA SER A 116 15.83 -10.96 -2.53
C SER A 116 15.20 -12.32 -2.27
#